data_AF-A0A2V6RV18-F1
#
_entry.id   AF-A0A2V6RV18-F1
#
_cell.length_a   1.000
_cell.length_b   1.000
_cell.length_c   1.000
_cell.angle_alpha   90.00
_cell.angle_beta   90.00
_cell.angle_gamma   90.00
#
_symmetry.space_group_name_H-M   'P 1'
#
loop_
_entity.id
_entity.type
_entity.pdbx_description
1 polymer ?
#
loop_
_entity_poly.entity_id
_entity_poly.type
_entity_poly.pdbx_seq_one_letter_code
_entity_poly.pdbx_strand_id
1 'polypeptide(L)' 'MGAVTALVDELRRLAREGELYERLSAGRVRCHACGHRCLIPPGQRGVCKVRWNEDGRLMVPAGYVAGLQLDPV' A
#
# COMPACT_ATOMS: atom_id res chain seq x y z
N MET A 1 16.79 -22.12 15.07
CA MET A 1 16.97 -20.67 14.90
C MET A 1 15.95 -20.21 13.87
N GLY A 2 14.86 -19.56 14.31
CA GLY A 2 13.83 -19.07 13.39
C GLY A 2 14.37 -17.96 12.50
N ALA A 3 14.04 -17.97 11.22
CA ALA A 3 14.43 -16.92 10.29
C ALA A 3 13.89 -15.56 10.79
N VAL A 4 14.76 -14.56 10.88
CA VAL A 4 14.36 -13.19 11.21
C VAL A 4 13.84 -12.55 9.94
N THR A 5 12.51 -12.40 9.85
CA THR A 5 11.85 -11.68 8.76
C THR A 5 11.87 -10.18 9.06
N ALA A 6 12.18 -9.35 8.05
CA ALA A 6 12.05 -7.91 8.22
C ALA A 6 10.57 -7.53 8.33
N LEU A 7 10.23 -6.59 9.22
CA LEU A 7 8.85 -6.13 9.41
C LEU A 7 8.18 -5.74 8.08
N VAL A 8 8.93 -5.12 7.17
CA VAL A 8 8.41 -4.72 5.85
C VAL A 8 7.92 -5.91 5.02
N ASP A 9 8.56 -7.08 5.15
CA ASP A 9 8.17 -8.28 4.41
C ASP A 9 6.90 -8.89 4.98
N GLU A 10 6.76 -8.89 6.30
CA GLU A 10 5.54 -9.36 6.96
C GLU A 10 4.34 -8.44 6.64
N LEU A 11 4.54 -7.12 6.67
CA LEU A 11 3.48 -6.17 6.33
C LEU A 11 3.07 -6.25 4.85
N ARG A 12 4.02 -6.56 3.95
CA ARG A 12 3.71 -6.78 2.52
C ARG A 12 2.83 -8.00 2.30
N ARG A 13 3.05 -9.09 3.05
CA ARG A 13 2.25 -10.32 2.97
C ARG A 13 0.78 -10.09 3.28
N LEU A 14 0.47 -9.10 4.12
CA LEU A 14 -0.90 -8.75 4.49
C LEU A 14 -1.57 -7.79 3.49
N ALA A 15 -0.81 -7.17 2.59
CA ALA A 15 -1.35 -6.18 1.66
C ALA A 15 -2.27 -6.81 0.61
N ARG A 16 -3.19 -5.99 0.12
CA ARG A 16 -4.14 -6.36 -0.94
C ARG A 16 -4.19 -5.27 -1.99
N GLU A 17 -4.79 -5.57 -3.14
CA GLU A 17 -5.11 -4.54 -4.12
C GLU A 17 -6.16 -3.57 -3.55
N GLY A 18 -5.91 -2.28 -3.67
CA GLY A 18 -6.85 -1.22 -3.31
C GLY A 18 -7.77 -0.85 -4.47
N GLU A 19 -8.90 -0.21 -4.16
CA GLU A 19 -9.92 0.14 -5.16
C GLU A 19 -9.82 1.60 -5.62
N LEU A 20 -9.22 2.47 -4.79
CA LEU A 20 -9.19 3.92 -5.02
C LEU A 20 -8.02 4.34 -5.91
N TYR A 21 -7.98 3.86 -7.15
CA TYR A 21 -6.93 4.24 -8.09
C TYR A 21 -7.32 4.04 -9.56
N GLU A 22 -6.60 4.74 -10.45
CA GLU A 22 -6.69 4.58 -11.89
C GLU A 22 -5.45 3.83 -12.42
N ARG A 23 -5.67 2.85 -13.30
CA ARG A 23 -4.59 2.21 -14.07
C ARG A 23 -4.27 3.06 -15.30
N LEU A 24 -2.99 3.32 -15.52
CA LEU A 24 -2.51 4.17 -16.61
C LEU A 24 -1.59 3.38 -17.54
N SER A 25 -1.30 3.97 -18.71
CA SER A 25 -0.34 3.43 -19.67
C SER A 25 1.03 3.16 -19.04
N ALA A 26 1.77 2.19 -19.61
CA ALA A 26 3.09 1.76 -19.14
C ALA A 26 3.09 1.25 -17.68
N GLY A 27 1.98 0.65 -17.25
CA GLY A 27 1.84 0.03 -15.93
C GLY A 27 1.85 1.02 -14.76
N ARG A 28 1.69 2.32 -15.00
CA ARG A 28 1.62 3.33 -13.94
C ARG A 28 0.25 3.28 -13.26
N VAL A 29 0.20 3.72 -12.00
CA VAL A 29 -1.06 3.88 -11.26
C VAL A 29 -1.19 5.29 -10.71
N ARG A 30 -2.41 5.83 -10.71
CA ARG A 30 -2.73 7.08 -10.01
C ARG A 30 -3.60 6.78 -8.80
N CYS A 31 -3.03 6.95 -7.61
CA CYS A 31 -3.70 6.66 -6.34
C CYS A 31 -4.60 7.84 -5.93
N HIS A 32 -5.86 7.57 -5.57
CA HIS A 32 -6.84 8.55 -5.09
C HIS A 32 -7.16 8.41 -3.59
N ALA A 33 -6.48 7.51 -2.87
CA ALA A 33 -6.76 7.23 -1.46
C ALA A 33 -6.41 8.38 -0.48
N CYS A 34 -5.76 9.46 -0.95
CA CYS A 34 -5.51 10.68 -0.17
C CYS A 34 -5.25 11.88 -1.09
N GLY A 35 -5.17 13.09 -0.53
CA GLY A 35 -4.99 14.34 -1.28
C GLY A 35 -3.71 14.45 -2.13
N HIS A 36 -2.69 13.62 -1.88
CA HIS A 36 -1.43 13.64 -2.63
C HIS A 36 -1.58 13.16 -4.08
N ARG A 37 -2.63 12.39 -4.39
CA ARG A 37 -2.94 11.91 -5.75
C ARG A 37 -1.73 11.33 -6.50
N CYS A 38 -0.91 10.53 -5.81
CA CYS A 38 0.39 10.10 -6.32
C CYS A 38 0.28 9.36 -7.66
N LEU A 39 1.10 9.76 -8.65
CA LEU A 39 1.41 8.95 -9.83
C LEU A 39 2.58 8.02 -9.50
N ILE A 40 2.32 6.72 -9.43
CA ILE A 40 3.29 5.71 -8.96
C ILE A 40 3.72 4.83 -10.15
N PRO A 41 5.00 4.91 -10.57
CA PRO A 41 5.55 4.00 -11.58
C PRO A 41 5.57 2.53 -11.12
N PRO A 42 5.65 1.55 -12.04
CA PRO A 42 5.83 0.14 -11.68
C PRO A 42 6.99 -0.06 -10.69
N GLY A 43 6.80 -0.88 -9.66
CA GLY A 43 7.82 -1.19 -8.64
C GLY A 43 8.07 -0.06 -7.62
N GLN A 44 7.47 1.12 -7.81
CA GLN A 44 7.69 2.28 -6.95
C GLN A 44 6.59 2.43 -5.89
N ARG A 45 6.86 3.31 -4.91
CA ARG A 45 5.96 3.63 -3.80
C ARG A 45 5.45 5.06 -3.90
N GLY A 46 4.25 5.30 -3.39
CA GLY A 46 3.75 6.66 -3.17
C GLY A 46 4.52 7.38 -2.06
N VAL A 47 4.24 8.67 -1.87
CA VAL A 47 4.91 9.50 -0.85
C VAL A 47 4.68 8.96 0.57
N CYS A 48 3.53 8.36 0.84
CA CYS A 48 3.20 7.72 2.11
C CYS A 48 4.04 6.46 2.44
N LYS A 49 4.80 5.93 1.48
CA LYS A 49 5.62 4.70 1.56
C LYS A 49 4.87 3.39 1.84
N VAL A 50 3.62 3.45 2.31
CA VAL A 50 2.79 2.28 2.62
C VAL A 50 1.99 1.75 1.43
N ARG A 51 1.73 2.57 0.40
CA ARG A 51 1.08 2.16 -0.85
C ARG A 51 2.09 2.08 -2.00
N TRP A 52 2.03 1.05 -2.82
CA TRP A 52 2.97 0.83 -3.93
C TRP A 52 2.29 0.27 -5.16
N ASN A 53 2.99 0.34 -6.29
CA ASN A 53 2.56 -0.23 -7.55
C ASN A 53 3.26 -1.57 -7.79
N GLU A 54 2.47 -2.64 -7.89
CA GLU A 54 2.93 -3.99 -8.22
C GLU A 54 2.20 -4.44 -9.46
N ASP A 55 2.92 -4.59 -10.57
CA ASP A 55 2.36 -5.02 -11.87
C ASP A 55 1.13 -4.21 -12.33
N GLY A 56 1.16 -2.89 -12.14
CA GLY A 56 0.06 -1.99 -12.48
C GLY A 56 -1.11 -2.04 -11.51
N ARG A 57 -0.94 -2.65 -10.34
CA ARG A 57 -1.92 -2.75 -9.26
C ARG A 57 -1.50 -1.89 -8.09
N LEU A 58 -2.42 -1.10 -7.54
CA LEU A 58 -2.15 -0.35 -6.32
C LEU A 58 -2.28 -1.30 -5.12
N MET A 59 -1.17 -1.66 -4.50
CA MET A 59 -1.16 -2.42 -3.27
C MET A 59 -1.30 -1.50 -2.06
N VAL A 60 -2.17 -1.87 -1.13
CA VAL A 60 -2.52 -1.09 0.06
C VAL A 60 -2.39 -1.92 1.35
N PRO A 61 -2.05 -1.29 2.48
CA PRO A 61 -2.10 -1.90 3.81
C PRO A 61 -3.45 -2.55 4.11
N ALA A 62 -3.43 -3.74 4.69
CA ALA A 62 -4.63 -4.47 5.05
C ALA A 62 -4.34 -5.43 6.23
N GLY A 63 -5.36 -5.74 7.02
CA GLY A 63 -5.25 -6.73 8.09
C GLY A 63 -4.42 -6.30 9.31
N TYR A 64 -4.02 -5.03 9.40
CA TYR A 64 -3.34 -4.46 10.56
C TYR A 64 -3.74 -3.00 10.76
N VAL A 65 -3.59 -2.52 12.01
CA VAL A 65 -3.82 -1.13 12.40
C VAL A 65 -2.58 -0.61 13.11
N ALA A 66 -2.29 0.70 12.96
CA ALA A 66 -1.22 1.34 13.74
C ALA A 66 -1.61 1.51 15.22
N GLY A 67 -2.91 1.61 15.49
CA GLY A 67 -3.48 1.63 16.84
C GLY A 67 -4.95 1.25 16.77
N LEU A 68 -5.42 0.49 17.76
CA LEU A 68 -6.82 0.23 18.00
C LEU A 68 -7.25 1.13 19.16
N GLN A 69 -8.04 2.16 18.88
CA GLN A 69 -8.57 3.03 19.93
C GLN A 69 -9.92 2.51 20.39
N LEU A 70 -10.00 2.15 21.67
CA LEU A 70 -11.26 1.90 22.36
C LEU A 70 -11.81 3.27 22.79
N ASP A 71 -12.51 3.94 21.88
CA ASP A 71 -13.24 5.17 22.18
C ASP A 71 -14.65 4.79 22.65
N PRO A 72 -15.06 5.12 23.90
CA PRO A 72 -16.39 4.78 24.41
C PRO A 72 -17.54 5.62 23.82
N VAL A 73 -17.26 6.58 22.93
CA VAL A 73 -18.27 7.45 22.29
C VAL A 73 -18.06 7.54 20.78
#